data_AF-A0A8T3VIJ0-F1
#
_entry.id   AF-A0A8T3VIJ0-F1
#
_cell.length_a   1.000
_cell.length_b   1.000
_cell.length_c   1.000
_cell.angle_alpha   90.00
_cell.angle_beta   90.00
_cell.angle_gamma   90.00
#
_symmetry.space_group_name_H-M   'P 1'
#
loop_
_entity.id
_entity.type
_entity.pdbx_description
1 polymer ?
#
loop_
_entity_poly.entity_id
_entity_poly.type
_entity_poly.pdbx_seq_one_letter_code
_entity_poly.pdbx_strand_id
1 'polypeptide(L)'
;MKDEKTKIKEEKIIELTTEFCNEKLNREYEELCVKLIEKMGRKHEIPFKRGKLEIWASAVIYALGQINFLFDKASEPYTTPDDICNYFNTKKSTVSNKARDIRKMFNMGHFDKEFSLKSMLEIQPTFYIDEKSGMIIPEEFMINPMDSYFDEAYEHFAKGDIDNAIAMLDAIDKDNPEYERAMFYKSFILNASGIEDNSSERFQEFISNFGENIDLNDILDDEVDLEDLAKTNGHFDENDPYDLCMRGELYFDEENYEKAIEYFDLSLKILPNQPNVLKYKSLALCELKKYKKAFKTIDKAIELTPHDDTLWATKGSIFISQKKYKKALKCLDKALEIDGDDIDYYIEKIHVYKEMGDYENIKKVLDIIEKIDAENPEFLYEKGTYFLSEMEPEKAIIYYDKCLSIDDKHVEALLFKAMTCATLKREKEANDCIEKFLKSIRFY
;
A
#
# COMPACT_ATOMS: atom_id res chain seq x y z
N MET A 1 -35.25 -5.95 -40.77
CA MET A 1 -36.20 -5.19 -39.93
C MET A 1 -36.64 -6.07 -38.78
N LYS A 2 -36.61 -5.54 -37.56
CA LYS A 2 -37.06 -6.23 -36.34
C LYS A 2 -38.58 -6.41 -36.37
N ASP A 3 -39.09 -7.60 -36.03
CA ASP A 3 -40.54 -7.84 -35.96
C ASP A 3 -41.17 -7.10 -34.76
N GLU A 4 -42.42 -6.65 -34.91
CA GLU A 4 -43.13 -5.79 -33.95
C GLU A 4 -43.20 -6.40 -32.53
N LYS A 5 -43.36 -7.73 -32.46
CA LYS A 5 -43.36 -8.49 -31.21
C LYS A 5 -42.01 -8.42 -30.49
N THR A 6 -40.91 -8.45 -31.22
CA THR A 6 -39.56 -8.33 -30.64
C THR A 6 -39.28 -6.88 -30.21
N LYS A 7 -39.89 -5.89 -30.87
CA LYS A 7 -39.79 -4.47 -30.45
C LYS A 7 -40.46 -4.25 -29.08
N ILE A 8 -41.68 -4.74 -28.90
CA ILE A 8 -42.42 -4.67 -27.62
C ILE A 8 -41.61 -5.33 -26.48
N LYS A 9 -40.96 -6.46 -26.75
CA LYS A 9 -40.11 -7.13 -25.76
C LYS A 9 -38.91 -6.31 -25.33
N GLU A 10 -38.27 -5.60 -26.26
CA GLU A 10 -37.13 -4.73 -25.96
C GLU A 10 -37.55 -3.57 -25.07
N GLU A 11 -38.64 -2.89 -25.43
CA GLU A 11 -39.21 -1.78 -24.65
C GLU A 11 -39.54 -2.22 -23.21
N LYS A 12 -40.10 -3.44 -23.05
CA LYS A 12 -40.42 -3.95 -21.71
C LYS A 12 -39.19 -4.34 -20.89
N ILE A 13 -38.11 -4.82 -21.52
CA ILE A 13 -36.86 -5.09 -20.80
C ILE A 13 -36.22 -3.78 -20.36
N ILE A 14 -36.23 -2.76 -21.23
CA ILE A 14 -35.76 -1.41 -20.89
C ILE A 14 -36.53 -0.87 -19.68
N GLU A 15 -37.86 -0.92 -19.70
CA GLU A 15 -38.70 -0.47 -18.59
C GLU A 15 -38.35 -1.16 -17.27
N LEU A 16 -38.19 -2.49 -17.28
CA LEU A 16 -37.81 -3.27 -16.11
C LEU A 16 -36.43 -2.91 -15.57
N THR A 17 -35.44 -2.69 -16.44
CA THR A 17 -34.10 -2.28 -16.00
C THR A 17 -34.07 -0.86 -15.49
N THR A 18 -34.83 0.05 -16.11
CA THR A 18 -34.95 1.45 -15.69
C THR A 18 -35.60 1.55 -14.30
N GLU A 19 -36.65 0.78 -14.03
CA GLU A 19 -37.29 0.75 -12.71
C GLU A 19 -36.30 0.31 -11.62
N PHE A 20 -35.53 -0.76 -11.86
CA PHE A 20 -34.50 -1.22 -10.92
C PHE A 20 -33.39 -0.18 -10.73
N CYS A 21 -32.88 0.43 -11.80
CA CYS A 21 -31.80 1.40 -11.70
C CYS A 21 -32.23 2.64 -10.90
N ASN A 22 -33.47 3.09 -11.09
CA ASN A 22 -34.04 4.21 -10.34
C ASN A 22 -34.27 3.87 -8.85
N GLU A 23 -34.59 2.63 -8.51
CA GLU A 23 -34.82 2.22 -7.11
C GLU A 23 -33.52 1.88 -6.37
N LYS A 24 -32.54 1.26 -7.05
CA LYS A 24 -31.37 0.63 -6.40
C LYS A 24 -30.02 1.14 -6.84
N LEU A 25 -29.92 1.76 -8.02
CA LEU A 25 -28.65 2.19 -8.61
C LEU A 25 -28.66 3.70 -8.87
N ASN A 26 -28.15 4.11 -10.04
CA ASN A 26 -28.07 5.49 -10.46
C ASN A 26 -28.42 5.61 -11.96
N ARG A 27 -28.45 6.86 -12.43
CA ARG A 27 -28.78 7.20 -13.82
C ARG A 27 -27.76 6.64 -14.83
N GLU A 28 -26.49 6.52 -14.46
CA GLU A 28 -25.47 5.99 -15.38
C GLU A 28 -25.72 4.51 -15.70
N TYR A 29 -26.09 3.70 -14.71
CA TYR A 29 -26.50 2.31 -14.94
C TYR A 29 -27.77 2.21 -15.80
N GLU A 30 -28.72 3.13 -15.63
CA GLU A 30 -29.91 3.18 -16.49
C GLU A 30 -29.52 3.40 -17.96
N GLU A 31 -28.69 4.42 -18.23
CA GLU A 31 -28.23 4.76 -19.59
C GLU A 31 -27.46 3.60 -20.24
N LEU A 32 -26.60 2.92 -19.48
CA LEU A 32 -25.87 1.74 -19.93
C LEU A 32 -26.78 0.54 -20.20
N CYS A 33 -27.78 0.30 -19.34
CA CYS A 33 -28.75 -0.77 -19.55
C CYS A 33 -29.52 -0.55 -20.86
N VAL A 34 -30.04 0.66 -21.08
CA VAL A 34 -30.76 1.02 -22.31
C VAL A 34 -29.86 0.78 -23.53
N LYS A 35 -28.63 1.31 -23.51
CA LYS A 35 -27.66 1.17 -24.60
C LYS A 35 -27.35 -0.29 -24.93
N LEU A 36 -27.11 -1.12 -23.91
CA LEU A 36 -26.80 -2.53 -24.07
C LEU A 36 -28.00 -3.32 -24.64
N ILE A 37 -29.20 -3.06 -24.13
CA ILE A 37 -30.44 -3.70 -24.61
C ILE A 37 -30.72 -3.36 -26.08
N GLU A 38 -30.59 -2.09 -26.46
CA GLU A 38 -30.75 -1.68 -27.86
C GLU A 38 -29.74 -2.36 -28.77
N LYS A 39 -28.47 -2.46 -28.34
CA LYS A 39 -27.44 -3.16 -29.11
C LYS A 39 -27.72 -4.65 -29.25
N MET A 40 -28.21 -5.31 -28.20
CA MET A 40 -28.70 -6.69 -28.26
C MET A 40 -29.85 -6.84 -29.27
N GLY A 41 -30.74 -5.85 -29.36
CA GLY A 41 -31.83 -5.81 -30.33
C GLY A 41 -31.42 -5.65 -31.79
N ARG A 42 -30.20 -5.16 -32.05
CA ARG A 42 -29.63 -4.95 -33.40
C ARG A 42 -28.83 -6.16 -33.92
N LYS A 43 -28.56 -7.17 -33.09
CA LYS A 43 -27.86 -8.39 -33.52
C LYS A 43 -28.70 -9.19 -34.52
N HIS A 44 -28.02 -9.90 -35.43
CA HIS A 44 -28.67 -10.78 -36.41
C HIS A 44 -29.57 -11.84 -35.73
N GLU A 45 -29.08 -12.41 -34.62
CA GLU A 45 -29.88 -13.24 -33.72
C GLU A 45 -30.16 -12.49 -32.42
N ILE A 46 -31.40 -12.00 -32.27
CA ILE A 46 -31.81 -11.19 -31.11
C ILE A 46 -31.96 -12.10 -29.88
N PRO A 47 -31.14 -11.95 -28.83
CA PRO A 47 -31.06 -12.93 -27.74
C PRO A 47 -32.38 -13.04 -26.96
N PHE A 48 -33.01 -11.90 -26.69
CA PHE A 48 -34.25 -11.83 -25.91
C PHE A 48 -35.52 -12.11 -26.72
N LYS A 49 -35.40 -12.62 -27.96
CA LYS A 49 -36.56 -13.13 -28.72
C LYS A 49 -37.24 -14.27 -27.98
N ARG A 50 -36.49 -15.05 -27.20
CA ARG A 50 -36.95 -16.17 -26.35
C ARG A 50 -36.54 -15.96 -24.89
N GLY A 51 -37.21 -16.65 -23.98
CA GLY A 51 -36.99 -16.54 -22.53
C GLY A 51 -37.89 -15.51 -21.85
N LYS A 52 -37.88 -15.52 -20.51
CA LYS A 52 -38.59 -14.58 -19.65
C LYS A 52 -37.90 -13.22 -19.65
N LEU A 53 -38.67 -12.13 -19.60
CA LEU A 53 -38.14 -10.76 -19.72
C LEU A 53 -37.35 -10.38 -18.48
N GLU A 54 -37.83 -10.80 -17.31
CA GLU A 54 -37.22 -10.60 -16.00
C GLU A 54 -35.82 -11.22 -15.92
N ILE A 55 -35.63 -12.38 -16.56
CA ILE A 55 -34.32 -13.03 -16.64
C ILE A 55 -33.35 -12.21 -17.51
N TRP A 56 -33.84 -11.59 -18.59
CA TRP A 56 -33.00 -10.75 -19.45
C TRP A 56 -32.68 -9.40 -18.81
N ALA A 57 -33.66 -8.76 -18.15
CA ALA A 57 -33.44 -7.54 -17.38
C ALA A 57 -32.40 -7.76 -16.26
N SER A 58 -32.60 -8.80 -15.46
CA SER A 58 -31.66 -9.23 -14.41
C SER A 58 -30.26 -9.52 -14.98
N ALA A 59 -30.17 -10.23 -16.11
CA ALA A 59 -28.89 -10.57 -16.72
C ALA A 59 -28.14 -9.37 -17.31
N VAL A 60 -28.85 -8.36 -17.82
CA VAL A 60 -28.26 -7.11 -18.33
C VAL A 60 -27.61 -6.33 -17.18
N ILE A 61 -28.35 -6.09 -16.09
CA ILE A 61 -27.85 -5.39 -14.91
C ILE A 61 -26.68 -6.17 -14.30
N TYR A 62 -26.81 -7.49 -14.19
CA TYR A 62 -25.73 -8.35 -13.69
C TYR A 62 -24.47 -8.25 -14.56
N ALA A 63 -24.62 -8.27 -15.89
CA ALA A 63 -23.49 -8.20 -16.81
C ALA A 63 -22.74 -6.87 -16.69
N LEU A 64 -23.47 -5.75 -16.62
CA LEU A 64 -22.90 -4.42 -16.41
C LEU A 64 -22.30 -4.28 -15.00
N GLY A 65 -22.95 -4.86 -14.00
CA GLY A 65 -22.46 -4.84 -12.62
C GLY A 65 -21.11 -5.54 -12.46
N GLN A 66 -20.88 -6.65 -13.18
CA GLN A 66 -19.60 -7.35 -13.12
C GLN A 66 -18.43 -6.55 -13.68
N ILE A 67 -18.64 -5.73 -14.72
CA ILE A 67 -17.56 -4.94 -15.32
C ILE A 67 -17.34 -3.59 -14.63
N ASN A 68 -18.34 -3.11 -13.90
CA ASN A 68 -18.36 -1.81 -13.22
C ASN A 68 -18.32 -1.94 -11.69
N PHE A 69 -17.74 -3.02 -11.16
CA PHE A 69 -17.52 -3.21 -9.72
C PHE A 69 -18.75 -3.12 -8.80
N LEU A 70 -19.96 -3.26 -9.34
CA LEU A 70 -21.22 -3.05 -8.60
C LEU A 70 -21.39 -3.94 -7.35
N PHE A 71 -20.68 -5.06 -7.34
CA PHE A 71 -20.73 -6.07 -6.29
C PHE A 71 -19.62 -5.92 -5.26
N ASP A 72 -18.79 -4.89 -5.39
CA ASP A 72 -17.79 -4.50 -4.42
C ASP A 72 -18.41 -3.59 -3.37
N LYS A 73 -18.17 -3.87 -2.09
CA LYS A 73 -18.72 -3.05 -0.99
C LYS A 73 -18.16 -1.62 -1.00
N ALA A 74 -17.02 -1.40 -1.64
CA ALA A 74 -16.42 -0.07 -1.80
C ALA A 74 -17.03 0.74 -2.96
N SER A 75 -17.83 0.13 -3.86
CA SER A 75 -18.44 0.85 -4.99
C SER A 75 -19.69 1.62 -4.55
N GLU A 76 -19.89 2.82 -5.11
CA GLU A 76 -21.15 3.56 -4.98
C GLU A 76 -21.78 3.78 -6.38
N PRO A 77 -22.98 3.22 -6.66
CA PRO A 77 -23.84 2.42 -5.79
C PRO A 77 -23.33 0.97 -5.61
N TYR A 78 -23.68 0.34 -4.49
CA TYR A 78 -23.43 -1.09 -4.22
C TYR A 78 -24.74 -1.89 -4.21
N THR A 79 -24.75 -3.06 -4.87
CA THR A 79 -25.80 -4.07 -4.68
C THR A 79 -25.18 -5.47 -4.77
N THR A 80 -25.84 -6.49 -4.23
CA THR A 80 -25.35 -7.86 -4.44
C THR A 80 -25.98 -8.52 -5.68
N PRO A 81 -25.32 -9.54 -6.25
CA PRO A 81 -25.93 -10.43 -7.23
C PRO A 81 -27.28 -11.03 -6.77
N ASP A 82 -27.41 -11.30 -5.47
CA ASP A 82 -28.61 -11.89 -4.89
C ASP A 82 -29.75 -10.88 -4.83
N ASP A 83 -29.48 -9.62 -4.53
CA ASP A 83 -30.48 -8.54 -4.53
C ASP A 83 -31.09 -8.34 -5.93
N ILE A 84 -30.26 -8.33 -6.98
CA ILE A 84 -30.72 -8.26 -8.37
C ILE A 84 -31.61 -9.47 -8.70
N CYS A 85 -31.18 -10.68 -8.32
CA CYS A 85 -31.93 -11.89 -8.62
C CYS A 85 -33.27 -11.93 -7.87
N ASN A 86 -33.28 -11.52 -6.61
CA ASN A 86 -34.46 -11.46 -5.74
C ASN A 86 -35.46 -10.43 -6.26
N TYR A 87 -35.02 -9.25 -6.67
CA TYR A 87 -35.88 -8.21 -7.23
C TYR A 87 -36.71 -8.71 -8.42
N PHE A 88 -36.06 -9.41 -9.36
CA PHE A 88 -36.71 -9.95 -10.55
C PHE A 88 -37.35 -11.33 -10.34
N ASN A 89 -37.26 -11.90 -9.14
CA ASN A 89 -37.68 -13.26 -8.82
C ASN A 89 -37.08 -14.31 -9.79
N THR A 90 -35.75 -14.28 -9.93
CA THR A 90 -34.99 -15.10 -10.87
C THR A 90 -33.93 -15.96 -10.17
N LYS A 91 -33.48 -17.04 -10.83
CA LYS A 91 -32.44 -17.92 -10.28
C LYS A 91 -31.04 -17.40 -10.65
N LYS A 92 -30.18 -17.18 -9.66
CA LYS A 92 -28.78 -16.72 -9.81
C LYS A 92 -27.98 -17.49 -10.86
N SER A 93 -28.07 -18.82 -10.88
CA SER A 93 -27.36 -19.64 -11.86
C SER A 93 -27.80 -19.40 -13.31
N THR A 94 -29.07 -19.07 -13.54
CA THR A 94 -29.59 -18.77 -14.88
C THR A 94 -29.19 -17.36 -15.31
N VAL A 95 -29.24 -16.41 -14.39
CA VAL A 95 -28.87 -15.00 -14.62
C VAL A 95 -27.38 -14.88 -14.89
N SER A 96 -26.53 -15.47 -14.03
CA SER A 96 -25.06 -15.42 -14.18
C SER A 96 -24.59 -16.05 -15.49
N ASN A 97 -25.17 -17.19 -15.90
CA ASN A 97 -24.85 -17.80 -17.20
C ASN A 97 -25.22 -16.88 -18.37
N LYS A 98 -26.39 -16.23 -18.32
CA LYS A 98 -26.80 -15.27 -19.36
C LYS A 98 -25.98 -13.99 -19.35
N ALA A 99 -25.61 -13.49 -18.18
CA ALA A 99 -24.74 -12.33 -18.03
C ALA A 99 -23.36 -12.61 -18.66
N ARG A 100 -22.83 -13.81 -18.46
CA ARG A 100 -21.62 -14.29 -19.13
C ARG A 100 -21.79 -14.33 -20.65
N ASP A 101 -22.93 -14.82 -21.17
CA ASP A 101 -23.20 -14.84 -22.60
C ASP A 101 -23.31 -13.42 -23.20
N ILE A 102 -23.93 -12.49 -22.46
CA ILE A 102 -24.00 -11.06 -22.84
C ILE A 102 -22.60 -10.47 -22.93
N ARG A 103 -21.74 -10.65 -21.90
CA ARG A 103 -20.36 -10.13 -21.96
C ARG A 103 -19.57 -10.70 -23.12
N LYS A 104 -19.65 -12.01 -23.36
CA LYS A 104 -19.00 -12.65 -24.52
C LYS A 104 -19.51 -12.11 -25.86
N MET A 105 -20.81 -11.79 -25.95
CA MET A 105 -21.44 -11.30 -27.18
C MET A 105 -20.96 -9.91 -27.61
N PHE A 106 -20.51 -9.10 -26.65
CA PHE A 106 -20.02 -7.74 -26.87
C PHE A 106 -18.55 -7.54 -26.51
N ASN A 107 -17.86 -8.61 -26.12
CA ASN A 107 -16.48 -8.56 -25.62
C ASN A 107 -16.30 -7.60 -24.43
N MET A 108 -17.29 -7.55 -23.54
CA MET A 108 -17.28 -6.64 -22.39
C MET A 108 -16.31 -7.14 -21.32
N GLY A 109 -15.36 -6.28 -20.96
CA GLY A 109 -14.47 -6.42 -19.81
C GLY A 109 -14.55 -5.22 -18.88
N HIS A 110 -13.72 -5.20 -17.83
CA HIS A 110 -13.53 -3.99 -17.02
C HIS A 110 -13.01 -2.83 -17.90
N PHE A 111 -13.40 -1.60 -17.57
CA PHE A 111 -13.04 -0.37 -18.31
C PHE A 111 -13.34 -0.40 -19.82
N ASP A 112 -14.33 -1.19 -20.23
CA ASP A 112 -14.90 -1.13 -21.57
C ASP A 112 -15.32 0.31 -21.91
N LYS A 113 -14.72 0.91 -22.94
CA LYS A 113 -14.95 2.31 -23.35
C LYS A 113 -16.42 2.63 -23.63
N GLU A 114 -17.23 1.61 -23.89
CA GLU A 114 -18.61 1.76 -24.29
C GLU A 114 -19.61 1.42 -23.18
N PHE A 115 -19.30 0.44 -22.33
CA PHE A 115 -20.18 -0.10 -21.31
C PHE A 115 -19.71 0.14 -19.87
N SER A 116 -18.64 0.90 -19.67
CA SER A 116 -18.24 1.36 -18.34
C SER A 116 -18.99 2.62 -17.93
N LEU A 117 -19.16 2.80 -16.62
CA LEU A 117 -19.69 4.04 -16.05
C LEU A 117 -18.80 5.22 -16.45
N LYS A 118 -19.42 6.35 -16.76
CA LYS A 118 -18.68 7.56 -17.10
C LYS A 118 -17.90 8.05 -15.88
N SER A 119 -18.49 8.00 -14.69
CA SER A 119 -17.78 8.26 -13.43
C SER A 119 -16.58 7.35 -13.24
N MET A 120 -16.68 6.06 -13.57
CA MET A 120 -15.54 5.12 -13.53
C MET A 120 -14.45 5.47 -14.57
N LEU A 121 -14.84 6.00 -15.73
CA LEU A 121 -13.91 6.48 -16.76
C LEU A 121 -13.39 7.90 -16.48
N GLU A 122 -14.05 8.70 -15.65
CA GLU A 122 -13.69 10.08 -15.28
C GLU A 122 -12.86 10.13 -14.00
N ILE A 123 -13.03 9.17 -13.09
CA ILE A 123 -12.20 9.03 -11.90
C ILE A 123 -10.74 8.76 -12.28
N GLN A 124 -10.44 8.37 -13.55
CA GLN A 124 -9.11 7.94 -14.05
C GLN A 124 -8.00 8.18 -13.02
N PRO A 125 -7.85 7.27 -12.05
CA PRO A 125 -6.54 7.02 -11.55
C PRO A 125 -5.92 6.24 -12.71
N THR A 126 -4.74 6.68 -13.06
CA THR A 126 -3.89 6.13 -14.07
C THR A 126 -3.87 4.60 -13.92
N PHE A 127 -4.58 3.82 -14.76
CA PHE A 127 -4.63 2.35 -14.71
C PHE A 127 -4.69 1.76 -16.13
N TYR A 128 -3.97 0.65 -16.37
CA TYR A 128 -3.97 -0.14 -17.61
C TYR A 128 -4.45 -1.59 -17.36
N ILE A 129 -4.97 -2.27 -18.40
CA ILE A 129 -5.34 -3.69 -18.31
C ILE A 129 -4.39 -4.53 -19.16
N ASP A 130 -3.64 -5.43 -18.55
CA ASP A 130 -2.81 -6.38 -19.28
C ASP A 130 -3.69 -7.31 -20.13
N GLU A 131 -3.53 -7.27 -21.46
CA GLU A 131 -4.38 -8.01 -22.40
C GLU A 131 -4.25 -9.54 -22.28
N LYS A 132 -3.21 -10.04 -21.61
CA LYS A 132 -2.99 -11.48 -21.36
C LYS A 132 -3.64 -11.99 -20.08
N SER A 133 -3.56 -11.25 -18.99
CA SER A 133 -4.05 -11.65 -17.66
C SER A 133 -5.41 -11.06 -17.30
N GLY A 134 -5.78 -9.93 -17.92
CA GLY A 134 -7.00 -9.19 -17.62
C GLY A 134 -6.96 -8.46 -16.27
N MET A 135 -5.79 -8.33 -15.64
CA MET A 135 -5.59 -7.57 -14.40
C MET A 135 -5.50 -6.07 -14.68
N ILE A 136 -6.00 -5.29 -13.73
CA ILE A 136 -6.00 -3.83 -13.74
C ILE A 136 -4.79 -3.38 -12.93
N ILE A 137 -3.87 -2.68 -13.57
CA ILE A 137 -2.57 -2.28 -13.04
C ILE A 137 -2.57 -0.75 -12.91
N PRO A 138 -2.38 -0.19 -11.71
CA PRO A 138 -2.19 1.26 -11.55
C PRO A 138 -0.92 1.72 -12.28
N GLU A 139 -0.92 2.88 -12.93
CA GLU A 139 0.18 3.42 -13.77
C GLU A 139 1.41 3.78 -12.94
N GLU A 140 1.24 4.04 -11.66
CA GLU A 140 2.31 4.08 -10.66
C GLU A 140 3.10 2.75 -10.59
N PHE A 141 2.50 1.64 -11.03
CA PHE A 141 3.16 0.33 -11.23
C PHE A 141 3.46 -0.01 -12.69
N MET A 142 3.18 0.89 -13.63
CA MET A 142 3.71 0.78 -14.98
C MET A 142 5.15 1.27 -14.96
N ILE A 143 6.10 0.44 -15.41
CA ILE A 143 7.36 0.96 -15.94
C ILE A 143 6.96 1.92 -17.06
N ASN A 144 7.18 3.22 -16.85
CA ASN A 144 6.87 4.21 -17.87
C ASN A 144 7.68 3.80 -19.12
N PRO A 145 7.12 3.74 -20.33
CA PRO A 145 7.93 3.48 -21.53
C PRO A 145 9.09 4.49 -21.65
N MET A 146 9.01 5.63 -20.96
CA MET A 146 10.11 6.58 -20.77
C MET A 146 11.15 6.17 -19.71
N ASP A 147 10.82 5.35 -18.72
CA ASP A 147 11.76 4.79 -17.72
C ASP A 147 12.84 3.95 -18.39
N SER A 148 12.53 3.22 -19.47
CA SER A 148 13.57 2.57 -20.29
C SER A 148 14.57 3.56 -20.89
N TYR A 149 14.15 4.78 -21.24
CA TYR A 149 15.04 5.81 -21.77
C TYR A 149 15.82 6.52 -20.64
N PHE A 150 15.26 6.61 -19.43
CA PHE A 150 15.98 7.08 -18.24
C PHE A 150 17.01 6.06 -17.77
N ASP A 151 16.68 4.77 -17.79
CA ASP A 151 17.60 3.68 -17.49
C ASP A 151 18.76 3.65 -18.49
N GLU A 152 18.50 3.82 -19.79
CA GLU A 152 19.55 3.95 -20.80
C GLU A 152 20.41 5.21 -20.58
N ALA A 153 19.80 6.37 -20.29
CA ALA A 153 20.55 7.59 -19.98
C ALA A 153 21.41 7.42 -18.71
N TYR A 154 20.88 6.74 -17.69
CA TYR A 154 21.58 6.44 -16.44
C TYR A 154 22.69 5.40 -16.66
N GLU A 155 22.51 4.44 -17.57
CA GLU A 155 23.53 3.47 -17.95
C GLU A 155 24.69 4.15 -18.69
N HIS A 156 24.40 5.10 -19.59
CA HIS A 156 25.42 5.95 -20.22
C HIS A 156 26.16 6.79 -19.17
N PHE A 157 25.44 7.40 -18.24
CA PHE A 157 26.05 8.15 -17.12
C PHE A 157 26.94 7.26 -16.24
N ALA A 158 26.47 6.07 -15.86
CA ALA A 158 27.21 5.11 -15.04
C ALA A 158 28.49 4.60 -15.74
N LYS A 159 28.50 4.60 -17.08
CA LYS A 159 29.69 4.30 -17.91
C LYS A 159 30.62 5.51 -18.10
N GLY A 160 30.27 6.69 -17.56
CA GLY A 160 31.01 7.94 -17.69
C GLY A 160 30.77 8.68 -19.01
N ASP A 161 29.77 8.27 -19.80
CA ASP A 161 29.40 8.85 -21.09
C ASP A 161 28.31 9.93 -20.92
N ILE A 162 28.73 11.04 -20.29
CA ILE A 162 27.86 12.12 -19.83
C ILE A 162 27.16 12.82 -21.01
N ASP A 163 27.85 13.00 -22.13
CA ASP A 163 27.31 13.71 -23.31
C ASP A 163 26.12 12.97 -23.93
N ASN A 164 26.19 11.64 -24.03
CA ASN A 164 25.08 10.84 -24.55
C ASN A 164 23.92 10.76 -23.56
N ALA A 165 24.21 10.63 -22.26
CA ALA A 165 23.19 10.67 -21.21
C ALA A 165 22.37 11.98 -21.27
N ILE A 166 23.03 13.12 -21.39
CA ILE A 166 22.36 14.43 -21.51
C ILE A 166 21.59 14.54 -22.83
N ALA A 167 22.18 14.12 -23.96
CA ALA A 167 21.52 14.20 -25.26
C ALA A 167 20.22 13.38 -25.33
N MET A 168 20.18 12.24 -24.63
CA MET A 168 18.97 11.42 -24.51
C MET A 168 17.90 12.12 -23.68
N LEU A 169 18.27 12.70 -22.54
CA LEU A 169 17.35 13.46 -21.68
C LEU A 169 16.81 14.72 -22.38
N ASP A 170 17.64 15.40 -23.17
CA ASP A 170 17.23 16.54 -24.00
C ASP A 170 16.25 16.14 -25.10
N ALA A 171 16.41 14.95 -25.69
CA ALA A 171 15.46 14.43 -26.67
C ALA A 171 14.09 14.14 -26.02
N ILE A 172 14.08 13.58 -24.81
CA ILE A 172 12.87 13.29 -24.04
C ILE A 172 12.14 14.60 -23.67
N ASP A 173 12.86 15.59 -23.13
CA ASP A 173 12.32 16.89 -22.75
C ASP A 173 11.76 17.65 -23.96
N LYS A 174 12.48 17.61 -25.10
CA LYS A 174 12.03 18.25 -26.34
C LYS A 174 10.71 17.67 -26.87
N ASP A 175 10.56 16.35 -26.80
CA ASP A 175 9.36 15.67 -27.28
C ASP A 175 8.22 15.72 -26.24
N ASN A 176 8.55 15.94 -24.95
CA ASN A 176 7.60 15.93 -23.82
C ASN A 176 7.91 17.04 -22.81
N PRO A 177 7.69 18.31 -23.18
CA PRO A 177 8.14 19.46 -22.38
C PRO A 177 7.40 19.63 -21.03
N GLU A 178 6.30 18.92 -20.77
CA GLU A 178 5.62 18.90 -19.47
C GLU A 178 6.14 17.79 -18.54
N TYR A 179 7.11 16.98 -19.01
CA TYR A 179 7.61 15.83 -18.28
C TYR A 179 8.82 16.21 -17.41
N GLU A 180 8.52 16.76 -16.24
CA GLU A 180 9.48 17.37 -15.30
C GLU A 180 10.59 16.42 -14.82
N ARG A 181 10.33 15.11 -14.84
CA ARG A 181 11.29 14.07 -14.44
C ARG A 181 12.54 14.08 -15.34
N ALA A 182 12.44 14.35 -16.64
CA ALA A 182 13.62 14.41 -17.52
C ALA A 182 14.56 15.57 -17.16
N MET A 183 14.00 16.73 -16.80
CA MET A 183 14.75 17.87 -16.28
C MET A 183 15.44 17.56 -14.95
N PHE A 184 14.75 16.84 -14.05
CA PHE A 184 15.32 16.42 -12.76
C PHE A 184 16.55 15.51 -12.94
N TYR A 185 16.45 14.45 -13.74
CA TYR A 185 17.56 13.51 -13.97
C TYR A 185 18.74 14.16 -14.71
N LYS A 186 18.46 15.06 -15.66
CA LYS A 186 19.50 15.85 -16.33
C LYS A 186 20.24 16.74 -15.34
N SER A 187 19.51 17.42 -14.47
CA SER A 187 20.07 18.27 -13.41
C SER A 187 20.94 17.46 -12.44
N PHE A 188 20.46 16.29 -12.02
CA PHE A 188 21.23 15.35 -11.20
C PHE A 188 22.56 14.95 -11.86
N ILE A 189 22.53 14.55 -13.14
CA ILE A 189 23.74 14.13 -13.89
C ILE A 189 24.73 15.30 -14.06
N LEU A 190 24.24 16.50 -14.39
CA LEU A 190 25.06 17.69 -14.56
C LEU A 190 25.75 18.09 -13.24
N ASN A 191 25.01 18.08 -12.13
CA ASN A 191 25.53 18.38 -10.80
C ASN A 191 26.54 17.32 -10.32
N ALA A 192 26.20 16.03 -10.46
CA ALA A 192 27.10 14.92 -10.13
C ALA A 192 28.40 14.93 -10.97
N SER A 193 28.35 15.52 -12.17
CA SER A 193 29.50 15.68 -13.07
C SER A 193 30.28 16.99 -12.88
N GLY A 194 29.82 17.88 -11.99
CA GLY A 194 30.44 19.20 -11.75
C GLY A 194 30.30 20.18 -12.92
N ILE A 195 29.32 19.97 -13.80
CA ILE A 195 29.01 20.84 -14.95
C ILE A 195 27.90 21.80 -14.51
N GLU A 196 28.19 23.09 -14.48
CA GLU A 196 27.17 24.10 -14.13
C GLU A 196 26.08 24.17 -15.22
N ASP A 197 24.87 23.78 -14.84
CA ASP A 197 23.69 23.95 -15.69
C ASP A 197 23.09 25.34 -15.50
N ASN A 198 23.28 26.20 -16.51
CA ASN A 198 22.64 27.53 -16.58
C ASN A 198 21.36 27.52 -17.43
N SER A 199 20.84 26.34 -17.82
CA SER A 199 19.75 26.19 -18.79
C SER A 199 18.40 25.83 -18.13
N SER A 200 17.76 26.83 -17.53
CA SER A 200 16.44 27.34 -17.95
C SER A 200 15.73 28.07 -16.81
N GLU A 201 15.08 29.19 -17.13
CA GLU A 201 14.13 29.88 -16.22
C GLU A 201 13.08 28.90 -15.64
N ARG A 202 12.75 27.85 -16.40
CA ARG A 202 11.78 26.82 -16.04
C ARG A 202 12.22 25.94 -14.87
N PHE A 203 13.52 25.69 -14.70
CA PHE A 203 14.06 24.95 -13.54
C PHE A 203 14.00 25.79 -12.26
N GLN A 204 14.31 27.09 -12.35
CA GLN A 204 14.16 28.03 -11.22
C GLN A 204 12.67 28.18 -10.85
N GLU A 205 11.78 28.18 -11.84
CA GLU A 205 10.33 28.20 -11.66
C GLU A 205 9.78 26.90 -11.06
N PHE A 206 10.32 25.73 -11.46
CA PHE A 206 10.01 24.42 -10.86
C PHE A 206 10.39 24.38 -9.38
N ILE A 207 11.64 24.71 -9.03
CA ILE A 207 12.07 24.78 -7.61
C ILE A 207 11.23 25.78 -6.81
N SER A 208 10.81 26.89 -7.43
CA SER A 208 9.94 27.88 -6.81
C SER A 208 8.49 27.41 -6.60
N ASN A 209 7.97 26.51 -7.46
CA ASN A 209 6.61 25.97 -7.36
C ASN A 209 6.53 24.72 -6.47
N PHE A 210 7.63 23.96 -6.34
CA PHE A 210 7.73 22.77 -5.48
C PHE A 210 8.18 23.09 -4.04
N GLY A 211 8.29 24.38 -3.68
CA GLY A 211 8.91 24.87 -2.44
C GLY A 211 8.08 24.76 -1.15
N GLU A 212 6.94 24.06 -1.11
CA GLU A 212 6.23 23.80 0.16
C GLU A 212 5.77 22.33 0.23
N ASN A 213 6.43 21.56 1.11
CA ASN A 213 6.08 20.22 1.61
C ASN A 213 6.10 19.04 0.63
N ILE A 214 7.31 18.53 0.33
CA ILE A 214 7.50 17.08 0.18
C ILE A 214 8.69 16.69 1.04
N ASP A 215 8.44 15.86 2.04
CA ASP A 215 9.48 15.11 2.73
C ASP A 215 9.89 13.93 1.84
N LEU A 216 11.19 13.79 1.56
CA LEU A 216 11.71 12.74 0.68
C LEU A 216 11.48 11.33 1.24
N ASN A 217 11.08 11.22 2.51
CA ASN A 217 10.73 9.99 3.18
C ASN A 217 9.33 9.45 2.75
N ASP A 218 8.40 10.31 2.34
CA ASP A 218 7.02 9.89 1.96
C ASP A 218 6.96 9.09 0.64
N ILE A 219 8.05 9.07 -0.14
CA ILE A 219 8.15 8.30 -1.41
C ILE A 219 8.70 6.87 -1.15
N LEU A 220 9.22 6.61 0.04
CA LEU A 220 9.91 5.36 0.38
C LEU A 220 9.11 4.40 1.27
N ASP A 221 7.89 4.78 1.66
CA ASP A 221 7.12 4.12 2.72
C ASP A 221 5.90 3.30 2.26
N ASP A 222 5.69 3.12 0.96
CA ASP A 222 4.70 2.14 0.50
C ASP A 222 5.28 0.73 0.71
N GLU A 223 4.84 0.07 1.78
CA GLU A 223 5.02 -1.35 2.07
C GLU A 223 4.71 -2.18 0.80
N VAL A 224 5.76 -2.52 0.07
CA VAL A 224 5.70 -3.55 -0.96
C VAL A 224 5.41 -4.85 -0.22
N ASP A 225 4.19 -5.38 -0.40
CA ASP A 225 3.77 -6.67 0.13
C ASP A 225 4.67 -7.78 -0.46
N LEU A 226 5.73 -8.12 0.30
CA LEU A 226 6.81 -9.04 -0.10
C LEU A 226 6.28 -10.44 -0.45
N GLU A 227 5.09 -10.78 0.02
CA GLU A 227 4.42 -12.04 -0.28
C GLU A 227 3.84 -12.10 -1.70
N ASP A 228 3.47 -10.97 -2.30
CA ASP A 228 2.95 -10.91 -3.68
C ASP A 228 4.09 -10.89 -4.71
N LEU A 229 5.24 -10.30 -4.37
CA LEU A 229 6.46 -10.34 -5.19
C LEU A 229 7.07 -11.75 -5.21
N ALA A 230 7.04 -12.48 -4.10
CA ALA A 230 7.44 -13.88 -4.03
C ALA A 230 6.53 -14.82 -4.85
N LYS A 231 5.25 -14.45 -5.05
CA LYS A 231 4.27 -15.22 -5.85
C LYS A 231 4.38 -14.94 -7.34
N THR A 232 4.88 -13.77 -7.73
CA THR A 232 5.28 -13.56 -9.12
C THR A 232 6.58 -14.31 -9.38
N ASN A 233 6.54 -15.37 -10.20
CA ASN A 233 7.73 -15.97 -10.80
C ASN A 233 8.40 -15.00 -11.81
N GLY A 234 8.68 -13.76 -11.39
CA GLY A 234 9.38 -12.74 -12.15
C GLY A 234 10.87 -13.05 -12.18
N HIS A 235 11.52 -12.80 -13.32
CA HIS A 235 12.94 -13.05 -13.51
C HIS A 235 13.78 -12.17 -12.58
N PHE A 236 14.11 -12.65 -11.38
CA PHE A 236 15.16 -12.05 -10.56
C PHE A 236 16.51 -12.17 -11.28
N ASP A 237 17.19 -11.06 -11.50
CA ASP A 237 18.56 -11.07 -12.02
C ASP A 237 19.53 -11.35 -10.86
N GLU A 238 20.27 -12.46 -10.96
CA GLU A 238 21.27 -12.84 -9.97
C GLU A 238 22.47 -11.87 -9.89
N ASN A 239 22.53 -10.90 -10.81
CA ASN A 239 23.57 -9.86 -10.86
C ASN A 239 23.05 -8.45 -10.56
N ASP A 240 21.76 -8.27 -10.27
CA ASP A 240 21.24 -6.97 -9.87
C ASP A 240 21.35 -6.79 -8.34
N PRO A 241 22.04 -5.74 -7.84
CA PRO A 241 22.22 -5.52 -6.42
C PRO A 241 20.92 -5.24 -5.65
N TYR A 242 19.87 -4.72 -6.30
CA TYR A 242 18.59 -4.43 -5.66
C TYR A 242 17.75 -5.71 -5.50
N ASP A 243 17.68 -6.55 -6.53
CA ASP A 243 17.07 -7.89 -6.45
C ASP A 243 17.73 -8.75 -5.37
N LEU A 244 19.06 -8.69 -5.26
CA LEU A 244 19.81 -9.37 -4.20
C LEU A 244 19.49 -8.78 -2.81
N CYS A 245 19.28 -7.46 -2.70
CA CYS A 245 18.87 -6.85 -1.43
C CYS A 245 17.47 -7.33 -1.01
N MET A 246 16.50 -7.25 -1.91
CA MET A 246 15.12 -7.67 -1.68
C MET A 246 15.02 -9.16 -1.30
N ARG A 247 15.83 -10.03 -1.94
CA ARG A 247 15.96 -11.43 -1.50
C ARG A 247 16.54 -11.57 -0.10
N GLY A 248 17.50 -10.71 0.24
CA GLY A 248 18.06 -10.64 1.59
C GLY A 248 17.01 -10.26 2.63
N GLU A 249 16.15 -9.29 2.33
CA GLU A 249 15.02 -8.85 3.17
C GLU A 249 13.96 -9.95 3.30
N LEU A 250 13.55 -10.58 2.20
CA LEU A 250 12.62 -11.72 2.26
C LEU A 250 13.14 -12.86 3.15
N TYR A 251 14.43 -13.20 3.03
CA TYR A 251 15.04 -14.20 3.91
C TYR A 251 15.21 -13.71 5.35
N PHE A 252 15.30 -12.41 5.58
CA PHE A 252 15.31 -11.83 6.91
C PHE A 252 13.94 -12.00 7.58
N ASP A 253 12.85 -11.76 6.83
CA ASP A 253 11.46 -11.91 7.30
C ASP A 253 11.09 -13.39 7.53
N GLU A 254 11.64 -14.30 6.73
CA GLU A 254 11.57 -15.75 6.98
C GLU A 254 12.42 -16.21 8.20
N GLU A 255 13.03 -15.29 8.94
CA GLU A 255 14.00 -15.52 10.03
C GLU A 255 15.23 -16.35 9.60
N ASN A 256 15.51 -16.45 8.30
CA ASN A 256 16.66 -17.14 7.74
C ASN A 256 17.87 -16.20 7.62
N TYR A 257 18.34 -15.73 8.77
CA TYR A 257 19.36 -14.69 8.86
C TYR A 257 20.69 -15.07 8.19
N GLU A 258 21.07 -16.36 8.17
CA GLU A 258 22.26 -16.80 7.44
C GLU A 258 22.16 -16.54 5.93
N LYS A 259 21.02 -16.88 5.32
CA LYS A 259 20.79 -16.61 3.89
C LYS A 259 20.62 -15.13 3.62
N ALA A 260 19.90 -14.41 4.48
CA ALA A 260 19.75 -12.96 4.37
C ALA A 260 21.13 -12.29 4.26
N ILE A 261 22.06 -12.65 5.16
CA ILE A 261 23.44 -12.13 5.13
C ILE A 261 24.17 -12.49 3.84
N GLU A 262 24.00 -13.70 3.31
CA GLU A 262 24.62 -14.12 2.04
C GLU A 262 24.17 -13.22 0.88
N TYR A 263 22.86 -12.98 0.76
CA TYR A 263 22.30 -12.10 -0.26
C TYR A 263 22.72 -10.64 -0.08
N PHE A 264 22.73 -10.12 1.15
CA PHE A 264 23.28 -8.80 1.43
C PHE A 264 24.78 -8.70 1.11
N ASP A 265 25.57 -9.76 1.37
CA ASP A 265 26.99 -9.83 0.99
C ASP A 265 27.17 -9.83 -0.53
N LEU A 266 26.32 -10.52 -1.28
CA LEU A 266 26.31 -10.49 -2.74
C LEU A 266 25.96 -9.11 -3.28
N SER A 267 24.89 -8.48 -2.77
CA SER A 267 24.49 -7.11 -3.15
C SER A 267 25.64 -6.11 -2.91
N LEU A 268 26.24 -6.14 -1.71
CA LEU A 268 27.35 -5.26 -1.33
C LEU A 268 28.66 -5.53 -2.08
N LYS A 269 28.80 -6.70 -2.70
CA LYS A 269 29.94 -7.02 -3.57
C LYS A 269 29.81 -6.36 -4.93
N ILE A 270 28.58 -6.22 -5.44
CA ILE A 270 28.29 -5.58 -6.73
C ILE A 270 28.25 -4.07 -6.56
N LEU A 271 27.41 -3.58 -5.63
CA LEU A 271 27.31 -2.17 -5.29
C LEU A 271 27.72 -1.96 -3.82
N PRO A 272 29.00 -1.61 -3.57
CA PRO A 272 29.48 -1.39 -2.22
C PRO A 272 28.93 -0.09 -1.64
N ASN A 273 28.93 0.00 -0.30
CA ASN A 273 28.59 1.21 0.46
C ASN A 273 27.12 1.65 0.37
N GLN A 274 26.20 0.69 0.39
CA GLN A 274 24.78 0.97 0.52
C GLN A 274 24.36 0.95 2.01
N PRO A 275 23.98 2.09 2.61
CA PRO A 275 23.65 2.17 4.03
C PRO A 275 22.47 1.27 4.42
N ASN A 276 21.40 1.22 3.61
CA ASN A 276 20.22 0.36 3.86
C ASN A 276 20.59 -1.13 3.88
N VAL A 277 21.36 -1.62 2.90
CA VAL A 277 21.82 -3.01 2.89
C VAL A 277 22.72 -3.32 4.09
N LEU A 278 23.57 -2.37 4.50
CA LEU A 278 24.38 -2.50 5.71
C LEU A 278 23.53 -2.49 7.00
N LYS A 279 22.43 -1.71 7.04
CA LYS A 279 21.44 -1.67 8.13
C LYS A 279 20.82 -3.06 8.33
N TYR A 280 20.16 -3.61 7.32
CA TYR A 280 19.52 -4.93 7.39
C TYR A 280 20.52 -6.06 7.66
N LYS A 281 21.70 -6.03 7.03
CA LYS A 281 22.76 -6.99 7.34
C LYS A 281 23.22 -6.91 8.80
N SER A 282 23.28 -5.70 9.38
CA SER A 282 23.66 -5.53 10.78
C SER A 282 22.61 -6.10 11.74
N LEU A 283 21.32 -5.95 11.41
CA LEU A 283 20.19 -6.56 12.12
C LEU A 283 20.25 -8.09 12.03
N ALA A 284 20.44 -8.65 10.83
CA ALA A 284 20.58 -10.11 10.65
C ALA A 284 21.76 -10.68 11.46
N LEU A 285 22.88 -9.95 11.51
CA LEU A 285 24.02 -10.31 12.35
C LEU A 285 23.71 -10.20 13.85
N CYS A 286 22.84 -9.28 14.25
CA CYS A 286 22.36 -9.12 15.62
C CYS A 286 21.54 -10.34 16.06
N GLU A 287 20.60 -10.79 15.23
CA GLU A 287 19.75 -11.95 15.48
C GLU A 287 20.58 -13.24 15.64
N LEU A 288 21.64 -13.37 14.84
CA LEU A 288 22.62 -14.45 14.99
C LEU A 288 23.61 -14.26 16.15
N LYS A 289 23.41 -13.24 17.01
CA LYS A 289 24.26 -12.87 18.15
C LYS A 289 25.72 -12.59 17.76
N LYS A 290 25.99 -12.29 16.49
CA LYS A 290 27.30 -11.93 15.93
C LYS A 290 27.59 -10.44 16.13
N TYR A 291 27.38 -9.95 17.35
CA TYR A 291 27.33 -8.52 17.65
C TYR A 291 28.58 -7.71 17.26
N LYS A 292 29.78 -8.30 17.35
CA LYS A 292 31.02 -7.59 16.92
C LYS A 292 30.98 -7.25 15.44
N LYS A 293 30.44 -8.16 14.62
CA LYS A 293 30.26 -7.93 13.19
C LYS A 293 29.10 -6.95 12.96
N ALA A 294 27.98 -7.12 13.67
CA ALA A 294 26.84 -6.19 13.59
C ALA A 294 27.27 -4.74 13.84
N PHE A 295 27.99 -4.47 14.94
CA PHE A 295 28.50 -3.12 15.23
C PHE A 295 29.44 -2.60 14.14
N LYS A 296 30.37 -3.42 13.65
CA LYS A 296 31.24 -3.00 12.54
C LYS A 296 30.44 -2.64 11.29
N THR A 297 29.39 -3.40 10.99
CA THR A 297 28.53 -3.16 9.81
C THR A 297 27.70 -1.89 9.97
N ILE A 298 27.02 -1.69 11.11
CA ILE A 298 26.20 -0.49 11.34
C ILE A 298 27.05 0.76 11.53
N ASP A 299 28.24 0.67 12.15
CA ASP A 299 29.17 1.79 12.26
C ASP A 299 29.60 2.26 10.86
N LYS A 300 29.84 1.32 9.93
CA LYS A 300 30.10 1.66 8.52
C LYS A 300 28.92 2.35 7.86
N ALA A 301 27.68 1.91 8.12
CA ALA A 301 26.49 2.58 7.57
C ALA A 301 26.38 4.02 8.08
N ILE A 302 26.55 4.23 9.40
CA ILE A 302 26.52 5.56 10.03
C ILE A 302 27.66 6.45 9.50
N GLU A 303 28.84 5.91 9.21
CA GLU A 303 29.93 6.66 8.58
C GLU A 303 29.57 7.15 7.17
N LEU A 304 28.72 6.42 6.44
CA LEU A 304 28.27 6.79 5.09
C LEU A 304 27.13 7.82 5.13
N THR A 305 26.17 7.64 6.04
CA THR A 305 25.00 8.52 6.22
C THR A 305 24.83 8.88 7.70
N PRO A 306 25.62 9.84 8.23
CA PRO A 306 25.62 10.15 9.67
C PRO A 306 24.34 10.86 10.16
N HIS A 307 23.54 11.38 9.24
CA HIS A 307 22.27 12.08 9.49
C HIS A 307 21.05 11.19 9.24
N ASP A 308 21.24 9.88 9.12
CA ASP A 308 20.16 8.89 9.09
C ASP A 308 19.93 8.39 10.53
N ASP A 309 18.83 8.83 11.11
CA ASP A 309 18.31 8.50 12.44
C ASP A 309 18.03 7.00 12.60
N THR A 310 17.50 6.35 11.56
CA THR A 310 17.17 4.91 11.58
C THR A 310 18.40 4.04 11.80
N LEU A 311 19.60 4.48 11.39
CA LEU A 311 20.85 3.79 11.66
C LEU A 311 21.29 3.90 13.13
N TRP A 312 21.05 5.05 13.76
CA TRP A 312 21.29 5.23 15.19
C TRP A 312 20.32 4.40 16.02
N ALA A 313 19.05 4.37 15.65
CA ALA A 313 18.04 3.50 16.26
C ALA A 313 18.41 2.01 16.11
N THR A 314 18.79 1.58 14.91
CA THR A 314 19.28 0.21 14.66
C THR A 314 20.47 -0.16 15.55
N LYS A 315 21.45 0.74 15.69
CA LYS A 315 22.58 0.54 16.61
C LYS A 315 22.13 0.48 18.07
N GLY A 316 21.11 1.25 18.43
CA GLY A 316 20.39 1.18 19.70
C GLY A 316 19.82 -0.21 19.95
N SER A 317 19.03 -0.73 19.02
CA SER A 317 18.46 -2.08 19.03
C SER A 317 19.52 -3.17 19.23
N ILE A 318 20.67 -3.07 18.53
CA ILE A 318 21.79 -4.01 18.75
C ILE A 318 22.30 -3.96 20.21
N PHE A 319 22.34 -2.78 20.84
CA PHE A 319 22.68 -2.67 22.26
C PHE A 319 21.57 -3.22 23.19
N ILE A 320 20.29 -3.08 22.81
CA ILE A 320 19.15 -3.67 23.54
C ILE A 320 19.27 -5.20 23.55
N SER A 321 19.56 -5.82 22.41
CA SER A 321 19.79 -7.28 22.30
C SER A 321 20.99 -7.76 23.13
N GLN A 322 21.94 -6.87 23.44
CA GLN A 322 23.03 -7.13 24.39
C GLN A 322 22.72 -6.79 25.85
N LYS A 323 21.52 -6.33 26.17
CA LYS A 323 21.10 -5.80 27.47
C LYS A 323 21.99 -4.64 27.95
N LYS A 324 22.53 -3.85 27.02
CA LYS A 324 23.36 -2.66 27.29
C LYS A 324 22.51 -1.40 27.22
N TYR A 325 21.47 -1.35 28.03
CA TYR A 325 20.41 -0.34 28.02
C TYR A 325 20.92 1.11 28.03
N LYS A 326 21.91 1.45 28.87
CA LYS A 326 22.50 2.82 28.89
C LYS A 326 23.17 3.25 27.58
N LYS A 327 23.66 2.29 26.79
CA LYS A 327 24.24 2.58 25.46
C LYS A 327 23.14 2.66 24.41
N ALA A 328 22.12 1.83 24.50
CA ALA A 328 20.93 1.91 23.66
C ALA A 328 20.26 3.28 23.77
N LEU A 329 20.00 3.76 25.00
CA LEU A 329 19.41 5.09 25.23
C LEU A 329 20.22 6.22 24.57
N LYS A 330 21.56 6.16 24.63
CA LYS A 330 22.40 7.16 23.95
C LYS A 330 22.31 7.12 22.43
N CYS A 331 22.02 5.95 21.86
CA CYS A 331 21.79 5.81 20.43
C CYS A 331 20.40 6.34 20.05
N LEU A 332 19.38 6.06 20.86
CA LEU A 332 18.03 6.61 20.67
C LEU A 332 18.01 8.13 20.87
N ASP A 333 18.75 8.66 21.84
CA ASP A 333 18.94 10.11 22.00
C ASP A 333 19.61 10.72 20.75
N LYS A 334 20.46 9.97 20.04
CA LYS A 334 21.08 10.43 18.79
C LYS A 334 20.12 10.39 17.60
N ALA A 335 19.26 9.37 17.51
CA ALA A 335 18.17 9.33 16.54
C ALA A 335 17.23 10.52 16.76
N LEU A 336 16.83 10.75 18.02
CA LEU A 336 15.98 11.88 18.43
C LEU A 336 16.63 13.28 18.30
N GLU A 337 17.96 13.35 18.18
CA GLU A 337 18.64 14.61 17.84
C GLU A 337 18.53 14.94 16.34
N ILE A 338 18.29 13.93 15.49
CA ILE A 338 18.14 14.06 14.04
C ILE A 338 16.66 14.23 13.70
N ASP A 339 15.80 13.33 14.17
CA ASP A 339 14.34 13.44 14.10
C ASP A 339 13.75 13.44 15.52
N GLY A 340 13.36 14.63 15.98
CA GLY A 340 12.94 14.84 17.37
C GLY A 340 11.51 14.41 17.70
N ASP A 341 10.69 14.16 16.68
CA ASP A 341 9.24 13.95 16.84
C ASP A 341 8.82 12.50 16.53
N ASP A 342 9.74 11.64 16.09
CA ASP A 342 9.47 10.20 15.89
C ASP A 342 9.09 9.50 17.21
N ILE A 343 7.83 9.06 17.28
CA ILE A 343 7.23 8.41 18.43
C ILE A 343 7.84 7.03 18.68
N ASP A 344 8.24 6.30 17.64
CA ASP A 344 8.74 4.93 17.76
C ASP A 344 10.05 4.89 18.56
N TYR A 345 10.92 5.89 18.39
CA TYR A 345 12.13 6.02 19.22
C TYR A 345 11.81 6.30 20.69
N TYR A 346 10.75 7.07 20.98
CA TYR A 346 10.30 7.26 22.35
C TYR A 346 9.68 5.98 22.94
N ILE A 347 8.93 5.21 22.15
CA ILE A 347 8.40 3.90 22.54
C ILE A 347 9.54 2.91 22.81
N GLU A 348 10.58 2.86 21.97
CA GLU A 348 11.79 2.07 22.24
C GLU A 348 12.46 2.49 23.56
N LYS A 349 12.54 3.79 23.86
CA LYS A 349 13.06 4.27 25.15
C LYS A 349 12.19 3.77 26.31
N ILE A 350 10.86 3.78 26.19
CA ILE A 350 9.96 3.22 27.21
C ILE A 350 10.27 1.74 27.44
N HIS A 351 10.41 0.94 26.38
CA HIS A 351 10.80 -0.47 26.48
C HIS A 351 12.13 -0.64 27.23
N VAL A 352 13.13 0.17 26.92
CA VAL A 352 14.43 0.15 27.61
C VAL A 352 14.30 0.53 29.09
N TYR A 353 13.49 1.54 29.42
CA TYR A 353 13.25 1.92 30.81
C TYR A 353 12.45 0.88 31.59
N LYS A 354 11.50 0.18 30.96
CA LYS A 354 10.78 -0.95 31.56
C LYS A 354 11.74 -2.07 31.96
N GLU A 355 12.65 -2.44 31.06
CA GLU A 355 13.71 -3.44 31.33
C GLU A 355 14.65 -3.02 32.47
N MET A 356 14.83 -1.71 32.65
CA MET A 356 15.61 -1.14 33.75
C MET A 356 14.80 -0.96 35.05
N GLY A 357 13.47 -1.09 35.02
CA GLY A 357 12.58 -0.77 36.13
C GLY A 357 12.49 0.72 36.45
N ASP A 358 12.79 1.59 35.50
CA ASP A 358 12.89 3.05 35.67
C ASP A 358 11.57 3.75 35.27
N TYR A 359 10.55 3.57 36.10
CA TYR A 359 9.21 4.12 35.86
C TYR A 359 9.16 5.66 35.91
N GLU A 360 10.13 6.30 36.56
CA GLU A 360 10.22 7.76 36.59
C GLU A 360 10.50 8.31 35.19
N ASN A 361 11.42 7.69 34.45
CA ASN A 361 11.74 8.12 33.10
C ASN A 361 10.68 7.67 32.07
N ILE A 362 10.00 6.54 32.29
CA ILE A 362 8.81 6.17 31.48
C ILE A 362 7.78 7.30 31.49
N LYS A 363 7.43 7.81 32.68
CA LYS A 363 6.48 8.92 32.81
C LYS A 363 6.91 10.16 32.03
N LYS A 364 8.19 10.54 32.13
CA LYS A 364 8.72 11.70 31.40
C LYS A 364 8.61 11.53 29.90
N VAL A 365 8.87 10.32 29.39
CA VAL A 365 8.74 10.01 27.96
C VAL A 365 7.28 10.05 27.52
N LEU A 366 6.36 9.47 28.30
CA LEU A 366 4.92 9.57 28.03
C LEU A 366 4.42 11.03 28.01
N ASP A 367 4.92 11.88 28.90
CA ASP A 367 4.59 13.32 28.93
C ASP A 367 5.14 14.07 27.70
N ILE A 368 6.15 13.54 27.02
CA ILE A 368 6.67 14.06 25.76
C ILE A 368 5.79 13.59 24.61
N ILE A 369 5.54 12.29 24.48
CA ILE A 369 4.71 11.74 23.40
C ILE A 369 3.31 12.37 23.42
N GLU A 370 2.71 12.57 24.60
CA GLU A 370 1.38 13.21 24.72
C GLU A 370 1.33 14.63 24.12
N LYS A 371 2.46 15.32 24.03
CA LYS A 371 2.54 16.65 23.39
C LYS A 371 2.75 16.57 21.89
N ILE A 372 3.37 15.49 21.41
CA ILE A 372 3.61 15.22 19.99
C ILE A 372 2.31 14.71 19.39
N ASP A 373 1.81 13.59 19.91
CA ASP A 373 0.54 12.98 19.51
C ASP A 373 -0.11 12.26 20.71
N ALA A 374 -1.23 12.80 21.18
CA ALA A 374 -2.00 12.22 22.27
C ALA A 374 -2.96 11.10 21.83
N GLU A 375 -3.15 10.92 20.53
CA GLU A 375 -4.06 9.94 19.92
C GLU A 375 -3.33 8.74 19.31
N ASN A 376 -1.98 8.74 19.28
CA ASN A 376 -1.20 7.60 18.83
C ASN A 376 -1.60 6.30 19.60
N PRO A 377 -1.99 5.21 18.91
CA PRO A 377 -2.46 3.98 19.54
C PRO A 377 -1.43 3.32 20.47
N GLU A 378 -0.17 3.26 20.05
CA GLU A 378 0.92 2.63 20.82
C GLU A 378 1.22 3.44 22.08
N PHE A 379 1.23 4.77 21.99
CA PHE A 379 1.28 5.67 23.15
C PHE A 379 0.14 5.43 24.14
N LEU A 380 -1.10 5.32 23.65
CA LEU A 380 -2.27 5.08 24.50
C LEU A 380 -2.19 3.72 25.19
N TYR A 381 -1.76 2.68 24.48
CA TYR A 381 -1.45 1.38 25.05
C TYR A 381 -0.37 1.49 26.13
N GLU A 382 0.76 2.12 25.82
CA GLU A 382 1.90 2.30 26.72
C GLU A 382 1.51 3.05 27.99
N LYS A 383 0.71 4.12 27.85
CA LYS A 383 0.15 4.88 28.98
C LYS A 383 -0.79 4.02 29.84
N GLY A 384 -1.58 3.14 29.22
CA GLY A 384 -2.36 2.13 29.91
C GLY A 384 -1.49 1.19 30.74
N THR A 385 -0.39 0.66 30.16
CA THR A 385 0.54 -0.20 30.89
C THR A 385 1.24 0.51 32.05
N TYR A 386 1.58 1.80 31.87
CA TYR A 386 2.13 2.63 32.94
C TYR A 386 1.15 2.73 34.12
N PHE A 387 -0.13 3.05 33.89
CA PHE A 387 -1.13 3.10 34.96
C PHE A 387 -1.36 1.75 35.64
N LEU A 388 -1.24 0.64 34.91
CA LEU A 388 -1.30 -0.69 35.51
C LEU A 388 -0.12 -0.92 36.48
N SER A 389 1.07 -0.43 36.13
CA SER A 389 2.26 -0.50 37.01
C SER A 389 2.13 0.36 38.28
N GLU A 390 1.40 1.46 38.19
CA GLU A 390 1.05 2.33 39.33
C GLU A 390 -0.12 1.78 40.18
N MET A 391 -0.60 0.56 39.90
CA MET A 391 -1.75 -0.08 40.56
C MET A 391 -3.06 0.70 40.38
N GLU A 392 -3.24 1.38 39.24
CA GLU A 392 -4.46 2.09 38.86
C GLU A 392 -5.18 1.41 37.67
N PRO A 393 -5.71 0.18 37.83
CA PRO A 393 -6.21 -0.65 36.73
C PRO A 393 -7.43 -0.04 36.01
N GLU A 394 -8.26 0.73 36.72
CA GLU A 394 -9.39 1.46 36.13
C GLU A 394 -8.93 2.52 35.13
N LYS A 395 -7.83 3.24 35.43
CA LYS A 395 -7.26 4.20 34.49
C LYS A 395 -6.60 3.49 33.31
N ALA A 396 -5.92 2.37 33.57
CA ALA A 396 -5.35 1.55 32.52
C ALA A 396 -6.43 1.14 31.48
N ILE A 397 -7.59 0.65 31.95
CA ILE A 397 -8.72 0.30 31.07
C ILE A 397 -9.19 1.49 30.23
N ILE A 398 -9.27 2.70 30.78
CA ILE A 398 -9.66 3.90 30.02
C ILE A 398 -8.69 4.16 28.85
N TYR A 399 -7.39 4.01 29.07
CA TYR A 399 -6.39 4.21 28.02
C TYR A 399 -6.39 3.09 26.99
N TYR A 400 -6.60 1.83 27.41
CA TYR A 400 -6.82 0.73 26.47
C TYR A 400 -8.09 0.94 25.65
N ASP A 401 -9.17 1.45 26.24
CA ASP A 401 -10.40 1.78 25.51
C ASP A 401 -10.19 2.86 24.46
N LYS A 402 -9.38 3.88 24.78
CA LYS A 402 -8.99 4.92 23.82
C LYS A 402 -8.18 4.33 22.66
N CYS A 403 -7.15 3.55 22.98
CA CYS A 403 -6.35 2.84 21.99
C CYS A 403 -7.26 2.02 21.04
N LEU A 404 -8.14 1.20 21.62
CA LEU A 404 -9.06 0.31 20.88
C LEU A 404 -10.21 1.04 20.16
N SER A 405 -10.41 2.32 20.44
CA SER A 405 -11.35 3.15 19.67
C SER A 405 -10.74 3.67 18.37
N ILE A 406 -9.41 3.69 18.29
CA ILE A 406 -8.63 4.15 17.14
C ILE A 406 -8.19 2.93 16.32
N ASP A 407 -7.53 1.96 16.97
CA ASP A 407 -7.19 0.66 16.38
C ASP A 407 -7.91 -0.46 17.14
N ASP A 408 -9.03 -0.92 16.59
CA ASP A 408 -9.86 -1.95 17.21
C ASP A 408 -9.26 -3.36 17.15
N LYS A 409 -8.12 -3.53 16.45
CA LYS A 409 -7.38 -4.79 16.30
C LYS A 409 -6.06 -4.82 17.09
N HIS A 410 -5.65 -3.73 17.72
CA HIS A 410 -4.42 -3.65 18.50
C HIS A 410 -4.30 -4.81 19.50
N VAL A 411 -3.35 -5.70 19.24
CA VAL A 411 -3.30 -7.04 19.84
C VAL A 411 -2.99 -6.96 21.34
N GLU A 412 -2.00 -6.14 21.68
CA GLU A 412 -1.50 -5.88 23.02
C GLU A 412 -2.57 -5.20 23.86
N ALA A 413 -3.19 -4.13 23.36
CA ALA A 413 -4.24 -3.43 24.08
C ALA A 413 -5.45 -4.33 24.39
N LEU A 414 -5.88 -5.18 23.45
CA LEU A 414 -6.93 -6.18 23.68
C LEU A 414 -6.54 -7.17 24.78
N LEU A 415 -5.33 -7.72 24.72
CA LEU A 415 -4.84 -8.70 25.68
C LEU A 415 -4.70 -8.10 27.09
N PHE A 416 -4.04 -6.95 27.21
CA PHE A 416 -3.82 -6.29 28.50
C PHE A 416 -5.12 -5.79 29.12
N LYS A 417 -6.06 -5.27 28.31
CA LYS A 417 -7.40 -4.93 28.80
C LYS A 417 -8.15 -6.17 29.27
N ALA A 418 -8.12 -7.27 28.52
CA ALA A 418 -8.76 -8.53 28.94
C ALA A 418 -8.23 -9.03 30.28
N MET A 419 -6.91 -9.07 30.44
CA MET A 419 -6.25 -9.46 31.70
C MET A 419 -6.64 -8.52 32.85
N THR A 420 -6.65 -7.21 32.60
CA THR A 420 -7.02 -6.21 33.61
C THR A 420 -8.49 -6.38 34.03
N CYS A 421 -9.42 -6.52 33.08
CA CYS A 421 -10.83 -6.79 33.38
C CYS A 421 -11.03 -8.11 34.14
N ALA A 422 -10.29 -9.16 33.79
CA ALA A 422 -10.35 -10.45 34.48
C ALA A 422 -9.91 -10.35 35.96
N THR A 423 -8.83 -9.63 36.24
CA THR A 423 -8.37 -9.40 37.62
C THR A 423 -9.37 -8.59 38.44
N LEU A 424 -10.11 -7.67 37.80
CA LEU A 424 -11.21 -6.92 38.40
C LEU A 424 -12.56 -7.67 38.44
N LYS A 425 -12.60 -8.94 38.03
CA LYS A 425 -13.82 -9.79 37.96
C LYS A 425 -14.90 -9.23 37.02
N ARG A 426 -14.51 -8.48 35.98
CA ARG A 426 -15.39 -7.99 34.90
C ARG A 426 -15.41 -9.00 33.75
N GLU A 427 -15.97 -10.18 34.01
CA GLU A 427 -15.88 -11.34 33.12
C GLU A 427 -16.42 -11.08 31.71
N LYS A 428 -17.51 -10.32 31.59
CA LYS A 428 -18.10 -9.99 30.29
C LYS A 428 -17.13 -9.18 29.42
N GLU A 429 -16.61 -8.08 29.96
CA GLU A 429 -15.66 -7.21 29.24
C GLU A 429 -14.36 -7.95 28.89
N ALA A 430 -13.88 -8.80 29.79
CA ALA A 430 -12.70 -9.63 29.54
C ALA A 430 -12.94 -10.61 28.37
N ASN A 431 -14.07 -11.32 28.36
CA ASN A 431 -14.42 -12.25 27.29
C ASN A 431 -14.61 -11.53 25.94
N ASP A 432 -15.27 -10.37 25.94
CA ASP A 432 -15.45 -9.56 24.72
C ASP A 432 -14.09 -9.16 24.10
N CYS A 433 -13.11 -8.79 24.94
CA CYS A 433 -11.75 -8.48 24.48
C CYS A 433 -11.01 -9.73 23.96
N ILE A 434 -11.14 -10.88 24.63
CA ILE A 434 -10.53 -12.14 24.18
C ILE A 434 -11.13 -12.59 22.84
N GLU A 435 -12.44 -12.46 22.64
CA GLU A 435 -13.06 -12.79 21.36
C GLU A 435 -12.55 -11.91 20.21
N LYS A 436 -12.35 -10.61 20.48
CA LYS A 436 -11.73 -9.69 19.51
C LYS A 436 -10.27 -10.07 19.23
N PHE A 437 -9.47 -10.34 20.26
CA PHE A 437 -8.08 -10.78 20.13
C PHE A 437 -7.96 -12.07 19.31
N LEU A 438 -8.80 -13.08 19.59
CA LEU A 438 -8.80 -14.33 18.83
C LEU A 438 -9.22 -14.15 17.36
N LYS A 439 -9.97 -13.10 17.04
CA LYS A 439 -10.30 -12.74 15.65
C LYS A 439 -9.14 -12.02 14.98
N SER A 440 -8.42 -11.13 15.68
CA SER A 440 -7.29 -10.41 15.08
C SER A 440 -6.13 -11.35 14.73
N ILE A 441 -5.84 -12.36 15.56
CA ILE A 441 -4.73 -13.31 15.31
C ILE A 441 -5.06 -14.45 14.33
N ARG A 442 -6.32 -14.64 13.93
CA ARG A 442 -6.74 -15.75 13.04
C ARG A 442 -6.59 -15.45 11.55
N PHE A 443 -6.13 -14.25 11.20
CA PHE A 443 -5.89 -13.82 9.83
C PHE A 443 -4.39 -13.78 9.46
N TYR A 444 -3.51 -14.31 10.31
CA TYR A 444 -2.10 -14.57 10.01
C TYR A 444 -1.86 -16.07 9.77
#